data_AF-A0A925JXL7-F1
#
_entry.id   AF-A0A925JXL7-F1
#
_cell.length_a   1.000
_cell.length_b   1.000
_cell.length_c   1.000
_cell.angle_alpha   90.00
_cell.angle_beta   90.00
_cell.angle_gamma   90.00
#
_symmetry.space_group_name_H-M   'P 1'
#
loop_
_entity.id
_entity.type
_entity.pdbx_description
1 polymer ?
#
loop_
_entity_poly.entity_id
_entity_poly.type
_entity_poly.pdbx_seq_one_letter_code
_entity_poly.pdbx_strand_id
1 'polypeptide(L)'
;MRRIVSPSALIACLLLAGCGAAPPAVTTQQNSNSTAKTAQAGGGQSGAASSNAGVISSHSGAGNASAGGAATSGKPSVETPELDAKIEKAAAKAKASGASAADKKSAAAAYMERADFYWAAGNVQLYRYALGDYRRVLRFDPENGQAKERIDYLISVYQSLNRPVPENGLEN
;
A
#
# COMPACT_ATOMS: atom_id res chain seq x y z
N MET A 1 -16.75 -20.99 -43.28
CA MET A 1 -17.68 -21.31 -42.17
C MET A 1 -17.54 -22.79 -41.83
N ARG A 2 -16.86 -23.13 -40.72
CA ARG A 2 -16.85 -24.49 -40.18
C ARG A 2 -17.08 -24.38 -38.68
N ARG A 3 -18.30 -24.76 -38.27
CA ARG A 3 -18.73 -24.89 -36.89
C ARG A 3 -18.27 -26.27 -36.41
N ILE A 4 -17.58 -26.34 -35.28
CA ILE A 4 -17.39 -27.58 -34.53
C ILE A 4 -18.13 -27.39 -33.21
N VAL A 5 -19.12 -28.24 -33.02
CA VAL A 5 -20.07 -28.31 -31.92
C VAL A 5 -19.52 -29.28 -30.85
N SER A 6 -19.77 -28.95 -29.57
CA SER A 6 -19.45 -29.70 -28.34
C SER A 6 -20.02 -31.13 -28.28
N PRO A 7 -19.63 -31.97 -27.29
CA PRO A 7 -20.33 -32.03 -25.99
C PRO A 7 -19.40 -32.27 -24.76
N SER A 8 -19.61 -31.61 -23.62
CA SER A 8 -20.32 -32.10 -22.40
C SER A 8 -19.76 -33.40 -21.78
N ALA A 9 -19.32 -33.35 -20.51
CA ALA A 9 -19.91 -34.09 -19.36
C ALA A 9 -18.91 -34.34 -18.19
N LEU A 10 -19.49 -34.49 -16.99
CA LEU A 10 -18.96 -34.96 -15.69
C LEU A 10 -18.20 -33.91 -14.84
N ILE A 11 -18.82 -33.19 -13.91
CA ILE A 11 -19.50 -33.62 -12.65
C ILE A 11 -18.60 -34.51 -11.78
N ALA A 12 -17.99 -33.90 -10.77
CA ALA A 12 -17.65 -34.56 -9.52
C ALA A 12 -17.76 -33.53 -8.37
N CYS A 13 -18.94 -33.51 -7.73
CA CYS A 13 -19.12 -32.94 -6.41
C CYS A 13 -18.43 -33.87 -5.39
N LEU A 14 -17.44 -33.37 -4.67
CA LEU A 14 -16.99 -33.97 -3.42
C LEU A 14 -17.21 -32.97 -2.30
N LEU A 15 -18.37 -33.13 -1.67
CA LEU A 15 -18.70 -32.60 -0.36
C LEU A 15 -17.90 -33.39 0.68
N LEU A 16 -16.94 -32.77 1.37
CA LEU A 16 -16.54 -33.23 2.68
C LEU A 16 -16.89 -32.15 3.72
N ALA A 17 -17.85 -32.52 4.55
CA ALA A 17 -18.20 -31.86 5.79
C ALA A 17 -17.05 -32.02 6.80
N GLY A 18 -16.51 -30.90 7.26
CA GLY A 18 -15.66 -30.83 8.46
C GLY A 18 -16.38 -30.02 9.53
N CYS A 19 -17.02 -30.72 10.48
CA CYS A 19 -17.53 -30.13 11.71
C CYS A 19 -16.39 -29.92 12.71
N GLY A 20 -16.39 -28.76 13.37
CA GLY A 20 -16.00 -28.67 14.78
C GLY A 20 -14.61 -28.11 15.09
N ALA A 21 -14.55 -26.82 15.41
CA ALA A 21 -13.77 -26.31 16.54
C ALA A 21 -14.35 -24.96 17.00
N ALA A 22 -14.64 -24.86 18.29
CA ALA A 22 -15.30 -23.74 18.95
C ALA A 22 -14.48 -22.43 18.91
N PRO A 23 -15.14 -21.26 18.93
CA PRO A 23 -14.44 -19.98 19.01
C PRO A 23 -13.85 -19.76 20.43
N PRO A 24 -12.58 -19.34 20.56
CA PRO A 24 -12.10 -18.77 21.82
C PRO A 24 -12.77 -17.41 22.07
N ALA A 25 -12.95 -17.13 23.36
CA ALA A 25 -13.70 -16.01 23.91
C ALA A 25 -13.23 -14.63 23.41
N VAL A 26 -14.22 -13.76 23.20
CA VAL A 26 -14.07 -12.33 22.93
C VAL A 26 -13.65 -11.64 24.23
N THR A 27 -12.39 -11.25 24.33
CA THR A 27 -11.92 -10.31 25.37
C THR A 27 -12.00 -8.91 24.80
N THR A 28 -13.06 -8.18 25.15
CA THR A 28 -13.20 -6.74 24.92
C THR A 28 -12.18 -5.99 25.78
N GLN A 29 -11.03 -5.63 25.20
CA GLN A 29 -10.15 -4.63 25.81
C GLN A 29 -10.60 -3.23 25.41
N GLN A 30 -11.43 -2.66 26.27
CA GLN A 30 -11.95 -1.31 26.21
C GLN A 30 -10.81 -0.33 26.55
N ASN A 31 -10.08 0.17 25.54
CA ASN A 31 -9.14 1.27 25.74
C ASN A 31 -9.88 2.60 25.66
N SER A 32 -10.04 3.24 26.81
CA SER A 32 -10.52 4.61 26.94
C SER A 32 -9.32 5.53 26.86
N ASN A 33 -9.18 6.29 25.77
CA ASN A 33 -8.35 7.49 25.81
C ASN A 33 -9.14 8.69 25.30
N SER A 34 -9.48 9.52 26.27
CA SER A 34 -10.28 10.73 26.17
C SER A 34 -9.59 11.79 25.32
N THR A 35 -10.41 12.54 24.60
CA THR A 35 -10.07 13.69 23.77
C THR A 35 -9.44 14.80 24.61
N ALA A 36 -8.15 15.10 24.40
CA ALA A 36 -7.56 16.34 24.90
C ALA A 36 -7.76 17.44 23.85
N LYS A 37 -8.79 18.24 24.09
CA LYS A 37 -9.12 19.47 23.37
C LYS A 37 -8.23 20.59 23.94
N THR A 38 -7.13 20.91 23.28
CA THR A 38 -6.37 22.14 23.59
C THR A 38 -6.65 23.17 22.50
N ALA A 39 -7.47 24.15 22.88
CA ALA A 39 -7.63 25.39 22.16
C ALA A 39 -6.32 26.18 22.24
N GLN A 40 -5.78 26.62 21.11
CA GLN A 40 -4.86 27.75 21.07
C GLN A 40 -5.37 28.76 20.06
N ALA A 41 -6.07 29.75 20.60
CA ALA A 41 -6.29 31.03 19.97
C ALA A 41 -4.99 31.86 20.03
N GLY A 42 -4.75 32.69 19.01
CA GLY A 42 -3.88 33.86 19.18
C GLY A 42 -3.08 34.29 17.95
N GLY A 43 -3.43 35.46 17.41
CA GLY A 43 -2.58 36.36 16.61
C GLY A 43 -2.49 36.00 15.13
N GLY A 44 -2.98 36.79 14.16
CA GLY A 44 -3.14 38.24 14.14
C GLY A 44 -1.83 38.91 13.74
N GLN A 45 -1.51 38.95 12.43
CA GLN A 45 -0.75 40.07 11.88
C GLN A 45 -0.92 40.23 10.37
N SER A 46 -1.26 41.46 10.03
CA SER A 46 -1.51 42.09 8.74
C SER A 46 -0.30 42.07 7.80
N GLY A 47 -0.56 42.23 6.50
CA GLY A 47 0.25 43.16 5.71
C GLY A 47 0.65 42.73 4.30
N ALA A 48 0.13 43.52 3.35
CA ALA A 48 0.74 43.91 2.08
C ALA A 48 0.76 42.91 0.91
N ALA A 49 -0.17 43.16 0.00
CA ALA A 49 0.02 42.96 -1.43
C ALA A 49 1.22 43.77 -1.94
N SER A 50 2.03 43.17 -2.80
CA SER A 50 2.87 43.90 -3.75
C SER A 50 3.04 43.05 -5.00
N SER A 51 2.33 43.45 -6.05
CA SER A 51 2.61 43.02 -7.42
C SER A 51 3.80 43.82 -7.92
N ASN A 52 4.87 43.16 -8.35
CA ASN A 52 5.75 43.77 -9.33
C ASN A 52 6.30 42.73 -10.29
N ALA A 53 6.04 42.98 -11.56
CA ALA A 53 6.54 42.25 -12.69
C ALA A 53 8.00 42.63 -12.99
N GLY A 54 8.75 41.66 -13.52
CA GLY A 54 9.98 41.90 -14.27
C GLY A 54 11.24 42.00 -13.41
N VAL A 55 12.12 41.00 -13.53
CA VAL A 55 13.34 41.10 -14.35
C VAL A 55 14.01 39.72 -14.43
N ILE A 56 14.48 39.39 -15.63
CA ILE A 56 15.34 38.26 -15.93
C ILE A 56 16.73 38.62 -15.40
N SER A 57 17.41 37.74 -14.65
CA SER A 57 18.86 37.68 -14.71
C SER A 57 19.42 36.33 -14.27
N SER A 58 20.27 35.82 -15.14
CA SER A 58 20.96 34.55 -15.13
C SER A 58 22.35 34.71 -14.50
N HIS A 59 22.57 34.24 -13.27
CA HIS A 59 23.93 34.09 -12.73
C HIS A 59 24.05 32.81 -11.90
N SER A 60 24.91 31.92 -12.37
CA SER A 60 25.52 30.80 -11.65
C SER A 60 26.38 31.30 -10.50
N GLY A 61 26.20 30.75 -9.30
CA GLY A 61 27.15 30.94 -8.20
C GLY A 61 26.60 30.71 -6.81
N ALA A 62 26.94 29.54 -6.26
CA ALA A 62 27.26 29.27 -4.85
C ALA A 62 26.35 29.81 -3.72
N GLY A 63 25.82 28.86 -2.94
CA GLY A 63 25.62 29.05 -1.50
C GLY A 63 24.17 29.21 -1.03
N ASN A 64 23.51 28.08 -0.81
CA ASN A 64 22.92 27.76 0.50
C ASN A 64 22.35 26.35 0.45
N ALA A 65 23.07 25.40 1.02
CA ALA A 65 22.57 24.07 1.32
C ALA A 65 21.48 24.21 2.40
N SER A 66 20.26 24.51 1.96
CA SER A 66 19.08 24.15 2.73
C SER A 66 19.09 22.62 2.81
N ALA A 67 19.21 22.10 4.03
CA ALA A 67 19.04 20.69 4.35
C ALA A 67 17.57 20.28 4.14
N GLY A 68 17.11 20.37 2.88
CA GLY A 68 16.01 19.57 2.39
C GLY A 68 16.60 18.19 2.19
N GLY A 69 16.40 17.31 3.18
CA GLY A 69 16.78 15.91 3.09
C GLY A 69 16.31 15.38 1.75
N ALA A 70 17.26 15.11 0.87
CA ALA A 70 17.03 14.47 -0.40
C ALA A 70 16.27 13.18 -0.09
N ALA A 71 14.98 13.16 -0.42
CA ALA A 71 14.23 11.93 -0.50
C ALA A 71 15.00 11.08 -1.51
N THR A 72 15.78 10.14 -1.00
CA THR A 72 16.38 9.10 -1.81
C THR A 72 15.22 8.28 -2.34
N SER A 73 14.74 8.69 -3.52
CA SER A 73 14.13 7.89 -4.57
C SER A 73 15.00 6.66 -4.79
N GLY A 74 14.85 5.72 -3.88
CA GLY A 74 15.76 4.61 -3.69
C GLY A 74 14.92 3.36 -3.70
N LYS A 75 15.18 2.51 -4.69
CA LYS A 75 14.79 1.11 -4.65
C LYS A 75 14.99 0.55 -3.23
N PRO A 76 14.15 -0.39 -2.78
CA PRO A 76 14.34 -1.03 -1.49
C PRO A 76 15.79 -1.50 -1.38
N SER A 77 16.41 -1.29 -0.22
CA SER A 77 17.79 -1.76 0.03
C SER A 77 17.94 -3.29 -0.10
N VAL A 78 16.80 -4.00 -0.16
CA VAL A 78 16.71 -5.42 -0.44
C VAL A 78 15.97 -5.58 -1.77
N GLU A 79 16.69 -6.04 -2.79
CA GLU A 79 16.09 -6.29 -4.11
C GLU A 79 15.31 -7.61 -4.11
N THR A 80 14.17 -7.62 -4.82
CA THR A 80 13.27 -8.77 -4.94
C THR A 80 12.99 -9.09 -6.41
N PRO A 81 14.02 -9.32 -7.26
CA PRO A 81 13.86 -9.37 -8.71
C PRO A 81 12.89 -10.46 -9.17
N GLU A 82 12.88 -11.60 -8.48
CA GLU A 82 11.95 -12.71 -8.79
C GLU A 82 10.49 -12.33 -8.51
N LEU A 83 10.24 -11.66 -7.38
CA LEU A 83 8.90 -11.19 -7.01
C LEU A 83 8.46 -10.04 -7.92
N ASP A 84 9.38 -9.17 -8.31
CA ASP A 84 9.12 -8.05 -9.20
C ASP A 84 8.69 -8.56 -10.60
N ALA A 85 9.42 -9.54 -11.15
CA ALA A 85 9.06 -10.18 -12.42
C ALA A 85 7.70 -10.91 -12.33
N LYS A 86 7.44 -11.58 -11.19
CA LYS A 86 6.14 -12.23 -10.93
C LYS A 86 5.00 -11.21 -10.91
N ILE A 87 5.20 -10.09 -10.21
CA ILE A 87 4.23 -8.99 -10.13
C ILE A 87 4.01 -8.38 -11.51
N GLU A 88 5.05 -8.10 -12.28
CA GLU A 88 4.92 -7.51 -13.61
C GLU A 88 4.05 -8.40 -14.51
N LYS A 89 4.35 -9.69 -14.56
CA LYS A 89 3.59 -10.67 -15.34
C LYS A 89 2.13 -10.79 -14.88
N ALA A 90 1.90 -10.88 -13.58
CA ALA A 90 0.56 -11.05 -13.02
C ALA A 90 -0.28 -9.77 -13.16
N ALA A 91 0.31 -8.60 -12.88
CA ALA A 91 -0.34 -7.31 -12.99
C ALA A 91 -0.66 -6.94 -14.44
N ALA A 92 0.22 -7.29 -15.40
CA ALA A 92 -0.06 -7.08 -16.82
C ALA A 92 -1.30 -7.87 -17.26
N LYS A 93 -1.42 -9.13 -16.85
CA LYS A 93 -2.61 -9.96 -17.11
C LYS A 93 -3.87 -9.39 -16.45
N ALA A 94 -3.77 -8.99 -15.18
CA ALA A 94 -4.90 -8.44 -14.44
C ALA A 94 -5.40 -7.08 -14.96
N LYS A 95 -4.54 -6.33 -15.67
CA LYS A 95 -4.87 -5.04 -16.30
C LYS A 95 -5.33 -5.17 -17.75
N ALA A 96 -5.22 -6.35 -18.37
CA ALA A 96 -5.66 -6.57 -19.73
C ALA A 96 -7.19 -6.42 -19.85
N SER A 97 -7.67 -5.90 -20.99
CA SER A 97 -9.09 -5.85 -21.29
C SER A 97 -9.67 -7.26 -21.33
N GLY A 98 -10.60 -7.56 -20.43
CA GLY A 98 -11.18 -8.90 -20.28
C GLY A 98 -10.50 -9.78 -19.21
N ALA A 99 -9.63 -9.22 -18.37
CA ALA A 99 -9.03 -9.95 -17.25
C ALA A 99 -10.09 -10.61 -16.36
N SER A 100 -9.88 -11.89 -16.06
CA SER A 100 -10.78 -12.66 -15.19
C SER A 100 -10.59 -12.29 -13.72
N ALA A 101 -11.52 -12.69 -12.87
CA ALA A 101 -11.35 -12.60 -11.42
C ALA A 101 -10.12 -13.38 -10.93
N ALA A 102 -9.77 -14.48 -11.60
CA ALA A 102 -8.59 -15.27 -11.29
C ALA A 102 -7.30 -14.51 -11.62
N ASP A 103 -7.25 -13.76 -12.72
CA ASP A 103 -6.08 -12.94 -13.07
C ASP A 103 -5.85 -11.84 -12.04
N LYS A 104 -6.92 -11.18 -11.59
CA LYS A 104 -6.86 -10.18 -10.51
C LYS A 104 -6.38 -10.81 -9.20
N LYS A 105 -6.91 -11.97 -8.81
CA LYS A 105 -6.43 -12.71 -7.62
C LYS A 105 -4.97 -13.12 -7.74
N SER A 106 -4.51 -13.51 -8.94
CA SER A 106 -3.10 -13.82 -9.20
C SER A 106 -2.20 -12.60 -8.98
N ALA A 107 -2.62 -11.42 -9.47
CA ALA A 107 -1.90 -10.16 -9.21
C ALA A 107 -1.91 -9.80 -7.72
N ALA A 108 -3.07 -9.93 -7.06
CA ALA A 108 -3.19 -9.72 -5.62
C ALA A 108 -2.22 -10.61 -4.84
N ALA A 109 -2.16 -11.92 -5.15
CA ALA A 109 -1.25 -12.86 -4.51
C ALA A 109 0.24 -12.50 -4.73
N ALA A 110 0.62 -12.07 -5.92
CA ALA A 110 2.00 -11.65 -6.20
C ALA A 110 2.40 -10.40 -5.39
N TYR A 111 1.51 -9.40 -5.27
CA TYR A 111 1.75 -8.25 -4.40
C TYR A 111 1.79 -8.63 -2.92
N MET A 112 0.92 -9.55 -2.51
CA MET A 112 0.82 -10.04 -1.14
C MET A 112 2.14 -10.71 -0.72
N GLU A 113 2.69 -11.58 -1.57
CA GLU A 113 3.97 -12.26 -1.31
C GLU A 113 5.14 -11.29 -1.14
N ARG A 114 5.23 -10.26 -1.98
CA ARG A 114 6.28 -9.24 -1.83
C ARG A 114 6.06 -8.35 -0.61
N ALA A 115 4.81 -8.01 -0.30
CA ALA A 115 4.49 -7.27 0.91
C ALA A 115 4.90 -8.05 2.17
N ASP A 116 4.60 -9.35 2.22
CA ASP A 116 4.98 -10.23 3.33
C ASP A 116 6.50 -10.37 3.44
N PHE A 117 7.23 -10.42 2.32
CA PHE A 117 8.70 -10.40 2.34
C PHE A 117 9.24 -9.14 3.03
N TYR A 118 8.77 -7.95 2.64
CA TYR A 118 9.20 -6.69 3.26
C TYR A 118 8.77 -6.57 4.73
N TRP A 119 7.58 -7.08 5.07
CA TRP A 119 7.09 -7.09 6.44
C TRP A 119 7.89 -8.06 7.33
N ALA A 120 8.15 -9.28 6.85
CA ALA A 120 8.90 -10.31 7.57
C ALA A 120 10.36 -9.93 7.83
N ALA A 121 10.94 -9.04 7.01
CA ALA A 121 12.26 -8.49 7.24
C ALA A 121 12.36 -7.64 8.54
N GLY A 122 11.22 -7.22 9.12
CA GLY A 122 11.17 -6.49 10.40
C GLY A 122 11.81 -5.10 10.38
N ASN A 123 12.18 -4.60 9.21
CA ASN A 123 12.84 -3.30 9.05
C ASN A 123 11.80 -2.21 8.75
N VAL A 124 11.72 -1.19 9.61
CA VAL A 124 10.80 -0.05 9.47
C VAL A 124 10.99 0.69 8.14
N GLN A 125 12.20 0.72 7.57
CA GLN A 125 12.45 1.32 6.26
C GLN A 125 11.79 0.53 5.12
N LEU A 126 11.50 -0.77 5.34
CA LEU A 126 10.85 -1.61 4.34
C LEU A 126 9.32 -1.60 4.44
N TYR A 127 8.77 -1.18 5.58
CA TYR A 127 7.32 -1.13 5.81
C TYR A 127 6.58 -0.20 4.84
N ARG A 128 7.25 0.81 4.30
CA ARG A 128 6.67 1.69 3.27
C ARG A 128 6.37 0.93 1.97
N TYR A 129 7.26 0.02 1.56
CA TYR A 129 7.06 -0.83 0.38
C TYR A 129 5.99 -1.89 0.66
N ALA A 130 6.04 -2.52 1.84
CA ALA A 130 5.00 -3.47 2.28
C ALA A 130 3.61 -2.81 2.25
N LEU A 131 3.46 -1.63 2.86
CA LEU A 131 2.22 -0.87 2.88
C LEU A 131 1.72 -0.53 1.47
N GLY A 132 2.63 -0.12 0.57
CA GLY A 132 2.30 0.13 -0.83
C GLY A 132 1.75 -1.11 -1.53
N ASP A 133 2.36 -2.27 -1.30
CA ASP A 133 1.93 -3.52 -1.93
C ASP A 133 0.64 -4.08 -1.32
N TYR A 134 0.45 -4.06 0.00
CA TYR A 134 -0.83 -4.42 0.63
C TYR A 134 -2.00 -3.58 0.08
N ARG A 135 -1.78 -2.28 -0.14
CA ARG A 135 -2.81 -1.42 -0.75
C ARG A 135 -3.10 -1.82 -2.20
N ARG A 136 -2.10 -2.32 -2.95
CA ARG A 136 -2.30 -2.86 -4.30
C ARG A 136 -3.04 -4.19 -4.26
N VAL A 137 -2.83 -5.04 -3.25
CA VAL A 137 -3.64 -6.24 -3.03
C VAL A 137 -5.12 -5.86 -3.00
N LEU A 138 -5.51 -4.86 -2.19
CA LEU A 138 -6.91 -4.41 -2.09
C LEU A 138 -7.48 -3.78 -3.36
N ARG A 139 -6.65 -3.36 -4.32
CA ARG A 139 -7.12 -2.88 -5.63
C ARG A 139 -7.57 -4.04 -6.53
N PHE A 140 -6.98 -5.22 -6.37
CA PHE A 140 -7.32 -6.40 -7.16
C PHE A 140 -8.25 -7.36 -6.42
N ASP A 141 -8.14 -7.41 -5.09
CA ASP A 141 -8.91 -8.26 -4.17
C ASP A 141 -9.37 -7.44 -2.94
N PRO A 142 -10.47 -6.67 -3.05
CA PRO A 142 -10.97 -5.79 -1.98
C PRO A 142 -11.44 -6.54 -0.72
N GLU A 143 -11.70 -7.84 -0.83
CA GLU A 143 -12.18 -8.69 0.26
C GLU A 143 -11.04 -9.33 1.05
N ASN A 144 -9.78 -9.05 0.68
CA ASN A 144 -8.61 -9.61 1.35
C ASN A 144 -8.48 -9.06 2.79
N GLY A 145 -8.97 -9.84 3.76
CA GLY A 145 -8.93 -9.48 5.19
C GLY A 145 -7.51 -9.32 5.70
N GLN A 146 -6.61 -10.24 5.32
CA GLN A 146 -5.20 -10.20 5.72
C GLN A 146 -4.52 -8.89 5.29
N ALA A 147 -4.74 -8.43 4.06
CA ALA A 147 -4.15 -7.19 3.60
C ALA A 147 -4.66 -5.97 4.37
N LYS A 148 -5.94 -5.92 4.75
CA LYS A 148 -6.51 -4.85 5.60
C LYS A 148 -5.86 -4.83 6.97
N GLU A 149 -5.82 -5.98 7.64
CA GLU A 149 -5.20 -6.12 8.97
C GLU A 149 -3.73 -5.69 8.96
N ARG A 150 -2.99 -6.05 7.90
CA ARG A 150 -1.58 -5.67 7.75
C ARG A 150 -1.41 -4.18 7.48
N ILE A 151 -2.28 -3.56 6.69
CA ILE A 151 -2.30 -2.10 6.50
C ILE A 151 -2.52 -1.39 7.83
N ASP A 152 -3.54 -1.79 8.59
CA ASP A 152 -3.88 -1.17 9.87
C ASP A 152 -2.75 -1.33 10.89
N TYR A 153 -2.14 -2.52 10.95
CA TYR A 153 -0.96 -2.76 11.77
C TYR A 153 0.19 -1.84 11.39
N LEU A 154 0.55 -1.75 10.10
CA LEU A 154 1.65 -0.89 9.66
C LEU A 154 1.37 0.59 9.95
N ILE A 155 0.13 1.04 9.76
CA ILE A 155 -0.31 2.39 10.14
C ILE A 155 -0.08 2.65 11.63
N SER A 156 -0.46 1.70 12.49
CA SER A 156 -0.26 1.84 13.94
C SER A 156 1.21 1.96 14.32
N VAL A 157 2.10 1.23 13.63
CA VAL A 157 3.55 1.33 13.82
C VAL A 157 4.03 2.73 13.46
N TYR A 158 3.66 3.28 12.30
CA TYR A 158 4.04 4.64 11.91
C TYR A 158 3.57 5.69 12.93
N GLN A 159 2.33 5.57 13.41
CA GLN A 159 1.78 6.45 14.44
C GLN A 159 2.55 6.35 15.75
N SER A 160 2.91 5.14 16.19
CA SER A 160 3.70 4.92 17.42
C SER A 160 5.10 5.52 17.35
N LEU A 161 5.67 5.62 16.14
CA LEU A 161 6.96 6.25 15.88
C LEU A 161 6.86 7.77 15.69
N ASN A 162 5.64 8.34 15.81
CA ASN A 162 5.35 9.73 15.49
C ASN A 162 5.81 10.14 14.07
N ARG A 163 5.67 9.22 13.12
CA ARG A 163 6.04 9.41 11.71
C ARG A 163 4.77 9.48 10.84
N PRO A 164 4.76 10.30 9.77
CA PRO A 164 3.64 10.33 8.85
C PRO A 164 3.50 8.99 8.11
N VAL A 165 2.26 8.54 7.93
CA VAL A 165 1.94 7.35 7.16
C VAL A 165 2.14 7.65 5.67
N PRO A 166 2.92 6.85 4.92
CA PRO A 166 3.06 7.05 3.49
C PRO A 166 1.73 6.89 2.74
N GLU A 167 1.37 7.86 1.90
CA GLU A 167 0.22 7.78 0.99
C GLU A 167 0.64 7.10 -0.32
N ASN A 168 0.53 5.76 -0.35
CA ASN A 168 0.40 4.94 -1.56
C ASN A 168 1.68 4.60 -2.34
N GLY A 169 2.78 4.28 -1.66
CA GLY A 169 3.98 3.81 -2.37
C GLY A 169 4.47 4.81 -3.43
N LEU A 170 4.22 6.10 -3.20
CA LEU A 170 4.79 7.24 -3.94
C LEU A 170 6.26 7.45 -3.55
N GLU A 171 7.02 6.36 -3.58
CA GLU A 171 8.46 6.36 -3.48
C GLU A 171 8.97 5.80 -4.81
N ASN A 172 8.88 6.64 -5.84
CA ASN A 172 9.75 6.47 -7.02
C ASN A 172 11.02 7.26 -6.75
#